data_AF-A0A484HDY5-F1
#
_entry.id   AF-A0A484HDY5-F1
#
_cell.length_a   1.000
_cell.length_b   1.000
_cell.length_c   1.000
_cell.angle_alpha   90.00
_cell.angle_beta   90.00
_cell.angle_gamma   90.00
#
_symmetry.space_group_name_H-M   'P 1'
#
loop_
_entity.id
_entity.type
_entity.pdbx_description
1 polymer ?
#
loop_
_entity_poly.entity_id
_entity_poly.type
_entity_poly.pdbx_seq_one_letter_code
_entity_poly.pdbx_strand_id
1 'polypeptide(L)' 'MSKDTIGSVMVVGGGITGMQAALDLADSGYYVHLVEKGPSIGGVMAQLDKTFPTNDCAM' A
#
# COMPACT_ATOMS: atom_id res chain seq x y z
N MET A 1 18.62 -4.09 6.57
CA MET A 1 19.10 -2.81 6.02
C MET A 1 18.55 -1.70 6.90
N SER A 2 19.28 -1.29 7.94
CA SER A 2 18.92 -0.10 8.72
C SER A 2 19.49 1.10 7.97
N LYS A 3 18.72 1.60 7.01
CA LYS A 3 18.99 2.85 6.30
C LYS A 3 18.62 3.96 7.29
N ASP A 4 19.46 4.99 7.46
CA ASP A 4 19.13 6.16 8.27
C ASP A 4 17.80 6.73 7.78
N THR A 5 16.73 6.52 8.55
CA THR A 5 15.38 6.95 8.18
C THR A 5 15.19 8.39 8.65
N ILE A 6 14.69 9.24 7.75
CA ILE A 6 14.50 10.67 8.01
C ILE A 6 13.37 10.96 9.01
N GLY A 7 12.48 9.98 9.25
CA GLY A 7 11.36 10.05 10.18
C GLY A 7 10.44 8.83 10.04
N SER A 8 9.35 8.79 10.80
CA SER A 8 8.33 7.75 10.72
C SER A 8 6.98 8.29 10.25
N VAL A 9 6.25 7.48 9.48
CA VAL A 9 4.92 7.81 8.94
C VAL A 9 3.99 6.63 9.15
N MET A 10 2.73 6.89 9.48
CA MET A 10 1.68 5.88 9.56
C MET A 10 0.67 6.07 8.43
N VAL A 11 0.46 5.02 7.65
CA VAL A 11 -0.56 4.94 6.61
C VAL A 11 -1.68 4.04 7.12
N VAL A 12 -2.91 4.56 7.16
CA VAL A 12 -4.10 3.83 7.61
C VAL A 12 -4.96 3.47 6.40
N GLY A 13 -5.15 2.16 6.19
CA GLY A 13 -5.85 1.57 5.06
C GLY A 13 -4.89 0.93 4.05
N GLY A 14 -4.94 -0.39 3.93
CA GLY A 14 -4.15 -1.21 3.00
C GLY A 14 -4.80 -1.41 1.64
N GLY A 15 -5.58 -0.45 1.14
CA GLY A 15 -6.06 -0.46 -0.25
C GLY A 15 -4.96 -0.09 -1.25
N ILE A 16 -5.27 -0.12 -2.55
CA ILE A 16 -4.32 0.23 -3.62
C ILE A 16 -3.62 1.58 -3.38
N THR A 17 -4.36 2.59 -2.94
CA THR A 17 -3.82 3.93 -2.64
C THR A 17 -2.89 3.92 -1.44
N GLY A 18 -3.25 3.22 -0.36
CA GLY A 18 -2.42 3.18 0.85
C GLY A 18 -1.16 2.37 0.66
N MET A 19 -1.22 1.27 -0.09
CA MET A 19 -0.04 0.51 -0.47
C MET A 19 0.92 1.35 -1.32
N GLN A 20 0.41 2.06 -2.33
CA GLN A 20 1.26 2.92 -3.16
C GLN A 20 1.89 4.06 -2.35
N ALA A 21 1.11 4.75 -1.52
CA ALA A 21 1.62 5.80 -0.66
C ALA A 21 2.71 5.29 0.31
N ALA A 22 2.52 4.08 0.86
CA ALA A 22 3.50 3.47 1.74
C ALA A 22 4.82 3.14 1.01
N LEU A 23 4.74 2.65 -0.23
CA LEU A 23 5.92 2.39 -1.06
C LEU A 23 6.65 3.69 -1.41
N ASP A 24 5.94 4.72 -1.88
CA ASP A 24 6.53 6.01 -2.25
C ASP A 24 7.24 6.66 -1.04
N LEU A 25 6.65 6.57 0.16
CA LEU A 25 7.24 7.07 1.40
C LEU A 25 8.45 6.25 1.85
N ALA A 26 8.40 4.93 1.72
CA ALA A 26 9.53 4.05 2.05
C ALA A 26 10.71 4.30 1.11
N ASP A 27 10.46 4.45 -0.19
CA ASP A 27 11.47 4.81 -1.19
C ASP A 27 12.06 6.20 -0.94
N SER A 28 11.25 7.12 -0.41
CA SER A 28 11.69 8.45 0.04
C SER A 28 12.52 8.43 1.34
N GLY A 29 12.67 7.27 1.99
CA GLY A 29 13.52 7.09 3.17
C GLY A 29 12.80 7.23 4.51
N TYR A 30 11.47 7.23 4.54
CA TYR A 30 10.71 7.18 5.79
C TYR A 30 10.53 5.75 6.29
N TYR A 31 10.45 5.59 7.61
CA TYR A 31 9.99 4.36 8.23
C TYR A 31 8.46 4.32 8.21
N VAL A 32 7.87 3.42 7.42
CA VAL A 32 6.42 3.41 7.19
C VAL A 32 5.74 2.30 7.99
N HIS A 33 4.73 2.68 8.77
CA HIS A 33 3.77 1.78 9.39
C HIS A 33 2.51 1.72 8.53
N LEU A 34 2.22 0.58 7.89
CA LEU A 34 0.95 0.37 7.18
C LEU A 34 -0.01 -0.41 8.08
N VAL A 35 -1.17 0.18 8.39
CA VAL A 35 -2.20 -0.42 9.27
C VAL A 35 -3.46 -0.64 8.46
N GLU A 36 -3.89 -1.90 8.35
CA GLU A 36 -5.16 -2.30 7.74
C GLU A 36 -6.08 -2.88 8.82
N LYS A 37 -7.38 -2.57 8.73
CA LYS A 37 -8.41 -3.04 9.66
C LYS A 37 -8.68 -4.54 9.48
N GLY A 38 -8.70 -4.99 8.22
CA GLY A 38 -8.95 -6.38 7.86
C GLY A 38 -7.74 -7.30 8.08
N PRO A 39 -7.94 -8.62 7.96
CA PRO A 39 -6.85 -9.60 8.04
C PRO A 39 -5.93 -9.58 6.81
N SER A 40 -6.27 -8.82 5.77
CA SER A 40 -5.55 -8.79 4.49
C SER A 40 -5.61 -7.40 3.87
N ILE A 41 -4.56 -7.06 3.11
CA ILE A 41 -4.46 -5.85 2.29
C ILE A 41 -5.08 -6.06 0.90
N GLY A 42 -5.18 -5.00 0.11
CA GLY A 42 -5.75 -4.98 -1.24
C GLY A 42 -7.07 -4.20 -1.35
N GLY A 43 -7.77 -3.97 -0.24
CA GLY A 43 -8.97 -3.14 -0.18
C GLY A 43 -10.09 -3.62 -1.13
N VAL A 44 -10.75 -2.68 -1.82
CA VAL A 44 -11.80 -2.99 -2.80
C VAL A 44 -11.23 -3.63 -4.06
N MET A 45 -10.01 -3.27 -4.46
CA MET A 45 -9.39 -3.79 -5.68
C MET A 45 -9.22 -5.31 -5.65
N ALA A 46 -8.86 -5.86 -4.49
CA ALA A 46 -8.75 -7.31 -4.27
C ALA A 46 -10.08 -8.08 -4.42
N GLN A 47 -11.22 -7.38 -4.44
CA GLN A 47 -12.54 -8.00 -4.63
C GLN A 47 -13.01 -7.95 -6.09
N LEU A 48 -12.27 -7.24 -6.96
CA LEU A 48 -12.59 -7.15 -8.37
C LEU A 48 -11.96 -8.34 -9.11
N ASP A 49 -12.67 -8.87 -10.10
CA ASP A 49 -12.11 -9.90 -10.99
C ASP A 49 -11.13 -9.26 -11.99
N LYS A 50 -11.57 -8.14 -12.60
CA LYS A 50 -10.85 -7.45 -13.68
C LYS A 50 -10.82 -5.94 -13.50
N THR A 51 -9.77 -5.30 -14.04
CA THR A 51 -9.63 -3.84 -14.07
C THR A 51 -9.83 -3.29 -15.49
N PHE A 52 -10.81 -2.39 -15.66
CA PHE A 52 -10.98 -1.66 -16.92
C PHE A 52 -9.88 -0.58 -17.05
N PRO A 53 -9.34 -0.27 -18.25
CA PRO A 53 -9.72 -0.76 -19.59
C PRO A 53 -8.99 -2.01 -20.07
N THR A 54 -7.94 -2.43 -19.38
CA THR A 54 -7.04 -3.48 -19.87
C THR A 54 -7.61 -4.89 -19.67
N ASN A 55 -8.60 -5.06 -18.79
CA ASN A 55 -9.14 -6.34 -18.36
C ASN A 55 -8.07 -7.27 -17.79
N ASP A 56 -7.09 -6.69 -17.08
CA ASP A 56 -6.11 -7.45 -16.31
C ASP A 56 -6.74 -7.98 -15.02
N CYS A 57 -6.17 -9.05 -14.47
CA CYS A 57 -6.56 -9.54 -13.15
C CYS A 57 -6.23 -8.48 -12.09
N ALA A 58 -7.15 -8.25 -11.15
CA ALA A 58 -6.96 -7.21 -10.14
C ALA A 58 -5.98 -7.62 -9.01
N MET A 59 -5.62 -8.90 -8.93
CA MET A 59 -4.65 -9.47 -7.98
C MET A 59 -3.73 -10.45 -8.71
#